data_AF-A0A670ZFI4-F1
#
_entry.id   AF-A0A670ZFI4-F1
#
_cell.length_a   1.000
_cell.length_b   1.000
_cell.length_c   1.000
_cell.angle_alpha   90.00
_cell.angle_beta   90.00
_cell.angle_gamma   90.00
#
_symmetry.space_group_name_H-M   'P 1'
#
loop_
_entity.id
_entity.type
_entity.pdbx_description
1 polymer ?
#
loop_
_entity_poly.entity_id
_entity_poly.type
_entity_poly.pdbx_seq_one_letter_code
_entity_poly.pdbx_strand_id
1 'polypeptide(L)'
;MTYQVPSSSVHLHLICNCRTAVSLSKTGAVFPLTLSREKYTAIFKDQYVEYQALLREIHARRQRFQELEALMSRLPVRPQSKEEQSRLSAVWRAYRGKKEDPSFLEKQERCDYLRKKLSHLKAQIQTFDADWSEPSVAL
;
A
#
# COMPACT_ATOMS: atom_id res chain seq x y z
N MET A 1 -27.33 -17.33 -46.51
CA MET A 1 -25.93 -16.93 -46.27
C MET A 1 -25.52 -17.45 -44.91
N THR A 2 -24.79 -18.56 -44.94
CA THR A 2 -24.10 -19.18 -43.82
C THR A 2 -22.83 -18.37 -43.53
N TYR A 3 -22.52 -18.13 -42.26
CA TYR A 3 -21.13 -17.98 -41.82
C TYR A 3 -20.93 -18.65 -40.46
N GLN A 4 -19.91 -19.49 -40.47
CA GLN A 4 -19.47 -20.45 -39.47
C GLN A 4 -18.27 -19.88 -38.69
N VAL A 5 -18.16 -20.31 -37.43
CA VAL A 5 -17.16 -20.13 -36.36
C VAL A 5 -15.66 -19.99 -36.78
N PRO A 6 -14.82 -19.33 -35.95
CA PRO A 6 -13.68 -20.10 -35.42
C PRO A 6 -13.48 -19.96 -33.91
N SER A 7 -13.11 -21.10 -33.34
CA SER A 7 -12.50 -21.27 -32.03
C SER A 7 -11.18 -20.51 -31.98
N SER A 8 -10.99 -19.65 -30.98
CA SER A 8 -9.65 -19.25 -30.54
C SER A 8 -9.70 -18.70 -29.12
N SER A 9 -9.32 -19.57 -28.20
CA SER A 9 -8.57 -19.32 -26.97
C SER A 9 -7.98 -17.91 -26.86
N VAL A 10 -8.45 -17.14 -25.88
CA VAL A 10 -7.65 -16.11 -25.20
C VAL A 10 -7.63 -16.43 -23.70
N HIS A 11 -6.83 -17.44 -23.40
CA HIS A 11 -5.99 -17.60 -22.23
C HIS A 11 -5.93 -16.37 -21.27
N LEU A 12 -6.90 -16.26 -20.37
CA LEU A 12 -6.71 -15.51 -19.13
C LEU A 12 -6.04 -16.44 -18.11
N HIS A 13 -4.72 -16.62 -18.27
CA HIS A 13 -3.88 -16.97 -17.13
C HIS A 13 -3.86 -15.77 -16.20
N LEU A 14 -4.78 -15.72 -15.26
CA LEU A 14 -4.51 -15.08 -13.97
C LEU A 14 -4.41 -16.20 -12.94
N ILE A 15 -3.17 -16.38 -12.52
CA ILE A 15 -2.67 -17.38 -11.59
C ILE A 15 -3.46 -17.27 -10.28
N CYS A 16 -4.55 -18.04 -10.17
CA CYS A 16 -5.13 -18.40 -8.89
C CYS A 16 -4.49 -19.72 -8.47
N ASN A 17 -3.25 -19.66 -8.00
CA ASN A 17 -2.59 -20.82 -7.40
C ASN A 17 -3.00 -20.94 -5.92
N CYS A 18 -4.31 -21.10 -5.69
CA CYS A 18 -4.87 -21.43 -4.38
C CYS A 18 -5.07 -22.95 -4.35
N ARG A 19 -3.96 -23.68 -4.27
CA ARG A 19 -3.96 -25.14 -4.10
C ARG A 19 -4.23 -25.47 -2.63
N THR A 20 -5.49 -25.36 -2.22
CA THR A 20 -5.99 -26.03 -1.01
C THR A 20 -7.30 -26.70 -1.37
N ALA A 21 -7.27 -28.02 -1.46
CA ALA A 21 -8.47 -28.84 -1.55
C ALA A 21 -9.29 -28.63 -0.28
N VAL A 22 -10.35 -27.83 -0.35
CA VAL A 22 -11.33 -27.72 0.73
C VAL A 22 -12.27 -28.91 0.58
N SER A 23 -12.13 -29.87 1.49
CA SER A 23 -13.05 -30.98 1.69
C SER A 23 -14.46 -30.44 1.94
N LEU A 24 -15.39 -30.74 1.03
CA LEU A 24 -16.81 -30.46 1.19
C LEU A 24 -17.41 -31.37 2.27
N SER A 25 -17.59 -30.86 3.48
CA SER A 25 -18.56 -31.40 4.43
C SER A 25 -19.86 -30.61 4.34
N LYS A 26 -20.93 -31.35 4.04
CA LYS A 26 -22.33 -30.90 3.95
C LYS A 26 -22.79 -30.19 5.23
N THR A 27 -22.93 -28.86 5.20
CA THR A 27 -23.88 -28.11 6.04
C THR A 27 -24.22 -26.80 5.33
N GLY A 28 -25.51 -26.63 4.98
CA GLY A 28 -26.03 -25.49 4.25
C GLY A 28 -25.92 -24.17 5.04
N ALA A 29 -25.82 -23.08 4.30
CA ALA A 29 -25.80 -21.66 4.74
C ALA A 29 -24.45 -21.02 5.15
N VAL A 30 -23.29 -21.65 4.94
CA VAL A 30 -21.97 -21.02 5.21
C VAL A 30 -21.33 -20.36 3.96
N PHE A 31 -21.89 -20.58 2.78
CA PHE A 31 -21.20 -20.35 1.49
C PHE A 31 -21.14 -18.90 0.94
N PRO A 32 -22.02 -17.93 1.31
CA PRO A 32 -21.88 -16.55 0.79
C PRO A 32 -20.95 -15.63 1.61
N LEU A 33 -20.96 -15.78 2.94
CA LEU A 33 -20.28 -14.84 3.86
C LEU A 33 -18.80 -15.14 4.04
N THR A 34 -18.44 -16.42 4.16
CA THR A 34 -17.03 -16.87 4.23
C THR A 34 -16.26 -16.53 2.95
N LEU A 35 -16.90 -16.69 1.78
CA LEU A 35 -16.34 -16.31 0.50
C LEU A 35 -16.08 -14.81 0.40
N SER A 36 -16.94 -13.98 1.00
CA SER A 36 -16.77 -12.53 1.04
C SER A 36 -15.62 -12.14 1.97
N ARG A 37 -15.54 -12.74 3.16
CA ARG A 37 -14.44 -12.55 4.12
C ARG A 37 -13.07 -12.92 3.54
N GLU A 38 -12.98 -14.07 2.87
CA GLU A 38 -11.74 -14.54 2.24
C GLU A 38 -11.29 -13.60 1.12
N LYS A 39 -12.23 -13.07 0.31
CA LYS A 39 -11.94 -12.05 -0.71
C LYS A 39 -11.37 -10.78 -0.10
N TYR A 40 -12.02 -10.22 0.94
CA TYR A 40 -11.50 -9.02 1.62
C TYR A 40 -10.12 -9.27 2.26
N THR A 41 -9.91 -10.46 2.81
CA THR A 41 -8.62 -10.88 3.38
C THR A 41 -7.52 -10.96 2.33
N ALA A 42 -7.81 -11.54 1.16
CA ALA A 42 -6.86 -11.62 0.05
C ALA A 42 -6.48 -10.23 -0.46
N ILE A 43 -7.46 -9.35 -0.66
CA ILE A 43 -7.23 -7.95 -1.06
C ILE A 43 -6.42 -7.21 0.01
N PHE A 44 -6.74 -7.40 1.29
CA PHE A 44 -5.98 -6.79 2.39
C PHE A 44 -4.50 -7.22 2.35
N LYS A 45 -4.23 -8.53 2.22
CA LYS A 45 -2.86 -9.06 2.21
C LYS A 45 -2.05 -8.54 1.03
N ASP A 46 -2.61 -8.56 -0.17
CA ASP A 46 -1.95 -8.04 -1.38
C ASP A 46 -1.61 -6.54 -1.24
N GLN A 47 -2.60 -5.73 -0.86
CA GLN A 47 -2.44 -4.29 -0.73
C GLN A 47 -1.55 -3.89 0.46
N TYR A 48 -1.47 -4.74 1.49
CA TYR A 48 -0.58 -4.52 2.64
C TYR A 48 0.90 -4.64 2.26
N VAL A 49 1.24 -5.53 1.32
CA VAL A 49 2.61 -5.65 0.78
C VAL A 49 3.02 -4.36 0.07
N GLU A 50 2.14 -3.81 -0.78
CA GLU A 50 2.37 -2.52 -1.47
C GLU A 50 2.56 -1.39 -0.45
N TYR A 51 1.67 -1.31 0.55
CA TYR A 51 1.76 -0.32 1.63
C TYR A 51 3.10 -0.42 2.39
N GLN A 52 3.54 -1.62 2.77
CA GLN A 52 4.80 -1.81 3.48
C GLN A 52 6.02 -1.43 2.63
N ALA A 53 5.98 -1.68 1.33
CA ALA A 53 7.05 -1.27 0.42
C ALA A 53 7.14 0.26 0.33
N LEU A 54 6.00 0.93 0.10
CA LEU A 54 5.93 2.40 0.05
C LEU A 54 6.34 3.05 1.36
N LEU A 55 5.86 2.53 2.48
CA LEU A 55 6.22 3.04 3.81
C LEU A 55 7.73 2.97 4.03
N ARG A 56 8.37 1.84 3.70
CA ARG A 56 9.83 1.69 3.80
C ARG A 56 10.57 2.70 2.92
N GLU A 57 10.13 2.89 1.68
CA GLU A 57 10.76 3.86 0.78
C GLU A 57 10.62 5.30 1.31
N ILE A 58 9.44 5.69 1.76
CA ILE A 58 9.18 7.02 2.32
C ILE A 58 10.02 7.26 3.57
N HIS A 59 10.08 6.29 4.47
CA HIS A 59 10.89 6.38 5.68
C HIS A 59 12.39 6.53 5.35
N ALA A 60 12.92 5.71 4.43
CA ALA A 60 14.31 5.82 4.00
C ALA A 60 14.61 7.19 3.38
N ARG A 61 13.70 7.72 2.54
CA ARG A 61 13.88 9.05 1.95
C ARG A 61 13.81 10.16 3.00
N ARG A 62 12.86 10.08 3.95
CA ARG A 62 12.77 11.04 5.07
C ARG A 62 14.02 11.02 5.95
N GLN A 63 14.57 9.84 6.21
CA GLN A 63 15.81 9.72 6.99
C GLN A 63 16.98 10.43 6.29
N ARG A 64 17.14 10.24 4.97
CA ARG A 64 18.16 10.95 4.20
C ARG A 64 17.99 12.48 4.28
N PHE A 65 16.74 12.96 4.27
CA PHE A 65 16.47 14.38 4.45
C PHE A 65 16.85 14.88 5.85
N GLN A 66 16.57 14.09 6.90
CA GLN A 66 16.97 14.43 8.27
C GLN A 66 18.50 14.45 8.44
N GLU A 67 19.20 13.47 7.89
CA GLU A 67 20.67 13.43 7.89
C GLU A 67 21.26 14.65 7.16
N LEU A 68 20.68 15.00 6.01
CA LEU A 68 21.11 16.16 5.24
C LEU A 68 20.81 17.48 5.96
N GLU A 69 19.63 17.62 6.59
CA GLU A 69 19.32 18.77 7.45
C GLU A 69 20.29 18.90 8.62
N ALA A 70 20.66 17.78 9.25
CA ALA A 70 21.63 17.76 10.35
C ALA A 70 23.07 18.12 9.90
N LEU A 71 23.44 17.79 8.67
CA LEU A 71 24.71 18.25 8.09
C LEU A 71 24.65 19.74 7.73
N MET A 72 23.53 20.20 7.16
CA MET A 72 23.35 21.58 6.75
C MET A 72 23.25 22.54 7.94
N SER A 73 22.71 22.11 9.08
CA SER A 73 22.67 22.92 10.31
C SER A 73 24.05 23.17 10.93
N ARG A 74 25.07 22.39 10.54
CA ARG A 74 26.47 22.56 10.96
C ARG A 74 27.25 23.53 10.08
N LEU A 75 26.66 24.01 8.98
CA LEU A 75 27.32 24.95 8.08
C LEU A 75 27.45 26.34 8.74
N PRO A 76 28.49 27.12 8.41
CA PRO A 76 28.69 28.45 8.99
C PRO A 76 27.47 29.35 8.78
N VAL A 77 26.94 29.90 9.88
CA VAL A 77 25.78 30.82 9.85
C VAL A 77 26.13 32.16 9.19
N ARG A 78 27.41 32.55 9.23
CA ARG A 78 27.93 33.75 8.58
C ARG A 78 28.90 33.35 7.47
N PRO A 79 28.49 33.42 6.19
CA PRO A 79 29.40 33.19 5.08
C PRO A 79 30.49 34.27 5.07
N GLN A 80 31.74 33.87 4.85
CA GLN A 80 32.91 34.76 4.85
C GLN A 80 33.12 35.43 3.49
N SER A 81 32.44 34.96 2.44
CA SER A 81 32.47 35.56 1.11
C SER A 81 31.12 35.44 0.39
N LYS A 82 30.91 36.29 -0.62
CA LYS A 82 29.73 36.20 -1.52
C LYS A 82 29.66 34.85 -2.23
N GLU A 83 30.80 34.26 -2.54
CA GLU A 83 30.92 33.00 -3.25
C GLU A 83 30.52 31.82 -2.36
N GLU A 84 30.92 31.84 -1.08
CA GLU A 84 30.46 30.89 -0.08
C GLU A 84 28.94 31.01 0.14
N GLN A 85 28.42 32.24 0.24
CA GLN A 85 26.97 32.45 0.38
C GLN A 85 26.18 31.92 -0.83
N SER A 86 26.68 32.11 -2.04
CA SER A 86 26.07 31.56 -3.26
C SER A 86 26.04 30.03 -3.23
N ARG A 87 27.15 29.39 -2.84
CA ARG A 87 27.25 27.93 -2.70
C ARG A 87 26.27 27.38 -1.67
N LEU A 88 26.21 27.99 -0.47
CA LEU A 88 25.26 27.60 0.57
C LEU A 88 23.80 27.73 0.08
N SER A 89 23.47 28.83 -0.59
CA SER A 89 22.13 29.08 -1.12
C SER A 89 21.74 28.08 -2.20
N ALA A 90 22.68 27.68 -3.07
CA ALA A 90 22.46 26.64 -4.08
C ALA A 90 22.18 25.27 -3.44
N VAL A 91 22.92 24.91 -2.38
CA VAL A 91 22.68 23.66 -1.63
C VAL A 91 21.30 23.66 -0.98
N TRP A 92 20.89 24.76 -0.33
CA TRP A 92 19.55 24.90 0.25
C TRP A 92 18.43 24.81 -0.78
N ARG A 93 18.62 25.42 -1.96
CA ARG A 93 17.64 25.35 -3.06
C ARG A 93 17.52 23.93 -3.61
N ALA A 94 18.64 23.25 -3.86
CA ALA A 94 18.65 21.87 -4.33
C ALA A 94 18.01 20.92 -3.30
N TYR A 95 18.26 21.14 -2.00
CA TYR A 95 17.62 20.40 -0.93
C TYR A 95 16.09 20.56 -0.95
N ARG A 96 15.61 21.81 -1.00
CA ARG A 96 14.18 22.10 -1.05
C ARG A 96 13.51 21.49 -2.28
N GLY A 97 14.15 21.60 -3.44
CA GLY A 97 13.65 21.00 -4.68
C GLY A 97 13.49 19.48 -4.59
N LYS A 98 14.37 18.78 -3.85
CA LYS A 98 14.21 17.33 -3.61
C LYS A 98 13.07 17.01 -2.64
N LYS A 99 12.77 17.88 -1.66
CA LYS A 99 11.63 17.73 -0.76
C LYS A 99 10.29 17.94 -1.47
N GLU A 100 10.25 18.86 -2.43
CA GLU A 100 9.08 19.22 -3.23
C GLU A 100 8.95 18.39 -4.52
N ASP A 101 9.74 17.31 -4.65
CA ASP A 101 9.69 16.40 -5.79
C ASP A 101 8.28 15.80 -5.94
N PRO A 102 7.56 16.05 -7.05
CA PRO A 102 6.18 15.58 -7.22
C PRO A 102 6.08 14.06 -7.13
N SER A 103 7.08 13.33 -7.64
CA SER A 103 7.11 11.86 -7.53
C SER A 103 7.16 11.38 -6.08
N PHE A 104 7.82 12.13 -5.18
CA PHE A 104 7.83 11.81 -3.76
C PHE A 104 6.47 12.06 -3.11
N LEU A 105 5.85 13.19 -3.43
CA LEU A 105 4.55 13.59 -2.89
C LEU A 105 3.46 12.60 -3.32
N GLU A 106 3.44 12.19 -4.60
CA GLU A 106 2.55 11.15 -5.11
C GLU A 106 2.69 9.82 -4.35
N LYS A 107 3.92 9.40 -4.04
CA LYS A 107 4.16 8.19 -3.23
C LYS A 107 3.64 8.35 -1.80
N GLN A 108 3.79 9.54 -1.22
CA GLN A 108 3.26 9.82 0.11
C GLN A 108 1.72 9.77 0.13
N GLU A 109 1.08 10.39 -0.86
CA GLU A 109 -0.38 10.34 -1.04
C GLU A 109 -0.88 8.91 -1.26
N ARG A 110 -0.17 8.12 -2.07
CA ARG A 110 -0.48 6.70 -2.27
C ARG A 110 -0.40 5.90 -0.96
N CYS A 111 0.63 6.15 -0.15
CA CYS A 111 0.80 5.51 1.14
C CYS A 111 -0.35 5.88 2.11
N ASP A 112 -0.76 7.15 2.15
CA ASP A 112 -1.87 7.61 2.98
C ASP A 112 -3.21 7.04 2.52
N TYR A 113 -3.42 6.95 1.21
CA TYR A 113 -4.59 6.28 0.63
C TYR A 113 -4.66 4.80 1.03
N LEU A 114 -3.56 4.05 0.85
CA LEU A 114 -3.49 2.64 1.22
C LEU A 114 -3.73 2.44 2.71
N ARG A 115 -3.17 3.30 3.58
CA ARG A 115 -3.42 3.24 5.03
C ARG A 115 -4.91 3.32 5.36
N LYS A 116 -5.63 4.28 4.76
CA LYS A 116 -7.08 4.43 4.97
C LYS A 116 -7.86 3.23 4.42
N LYS A 117 -7.53 2.78 3.20
CA LYS A 117 -8.16 1.62 2.56
C LYS A 117 -7.97 0.34 3.38
N LEU A 118 -6.75 0.07 3.85
CA LEU A 118 -6.43 -1.08 4.69
C LEU A 118 -7.15 -1.02 6.04
N SER A 119 -7.24 0.16 6.65
CA SER A 119 -8.03 0.33 7.88
C SER A 119 -9.50 0.00 7.67
N HIS A 120 -10.08 0.43 6.55
CA HIS A 120 -11.47 0.12 6.21
C HIS A 120 -11.69 -1.38 5.97
N LEU A 121 -10.82 -2.01 5.18
CA LEU A 121 -10.87 -3.46 4.94
C LEU A 121 -10.72 -4.27 6.24
N LYS A 122 -9.82 -3.85 7.14
CA LYS A 122 -9.65 -4.48 8.44
C LYS A 122 -10.91 -4.39 9.29
N ALA A 123 -11.55 -3.22 9.32
CA ALA A 123 -12.81 -3.03 10.04
C ALA A 123 -13.93 -3.93 9.47
N GLN A 124 -14.06 -4.02 8.14
CA GLN A 124 -15.04 -4.90 7.51
C GLN A 124 -14.80 -6.38 7.86
N ILE A 125 -13.54 -6.85 7.81
CA ILE A 125 -13.19 -8.22 8.19
C ILE A 125 -13.55 -8.48 9.67
N GLN A 126 -13.29 -7.51 10.55
CA GLN A 126 -13.62 -7.62 11.97
C GLN A 126 -15.14 -7.66 12.22
N THR A 127 -15.94 -6.89 11.48
CA THR A 127 -17.40 -6.95 11.54
C THR A 127 -17.90 -8.35 11.16
N PHE A 128 -17.38 -8.91 10.06
CA PHE A 128 -17.72 -10.29 9.69
C PHE A 128 -17.29 -11.30 10.76
N ASP A 129 -16.12 -11.14 11.38
CA ASP A 129 -15.69 -12.03 12.47
C ASP A 129 -16.59 -11.93 13.72
N ALA A 130 -17.10 -10.73 14.02
CA ALA A 130 -18.00 -10.48 15.15
C ALA A 130 -19.42 -11.04 14.91
N ASP A 131 -19.97 -10.84 13.72
CA ASP A 131 -21.31 -11.34 13.34
C ASP A 131 -21.37 -12.88 13.32
N TRP A 132 -20.23 -13.54 13.11
CA TRP A 132 -20.08 -15.00 13.21
C TRP A 132 -19.74 -15.50 14.62
N SER A 133 -19.52 -14.59 15.57
CA SER A 133 -19.28 -14.88 16.99
C SER A 133 -20.50 -14.55 17.87
N GLU A 134 -21.71 -14.52 17.30
CA GLU A 134 -22.93 -14.62 18.09
C GLU A 134 -22.86 -15.87 18.99
N PRO A 135 -23.04 -15.75 20.32
CA PRO A 135 -23.05 -16.88 21.21
C PRO A 135 -24.28 -17.75 20.90
N SER A 136 -24.06 -18.80 20.12
CA SER A 136 -24.96 -19.95 20.14
C SER A 136 -25.08 -20.41 21.60
N VAL A 137 -26.33 -20.50 22.06
CA VAL A 137 -26.82 -21.00 23.35
C VAL A 137 -26.43 -20.21 24.61
N ALA A 138 -27.33 -19.29 24.99
CA ALA A 138 -27.80 -19.24 26.37
C ALA A 138 -29.28 -19.68 26.38
N LEU A 139 -29.54 -20.72 27.17
CA LEU A 139 -30.81 -21.40 27.44
C LEU A 139 -31.93 -20.46 27.91
#